data_AF-A0A101HDH6-F1
#
_entry.id   AF-A0A101HDH6-F1
#
_cell.length_a   1.000
_cell.length_b   1.000
_cell.length_c   1.000
_cell.angle_alpha   90.00
_cell.angle_beta   90.00
_cell.angle_gamma   90.00
#
_symmetry.space_group_name_H-M   'P 1'
#
loop_
_entity.id
_entity.type
_entity.pdbx_description
1 polymer ?
#
loop_
_entity_poly.entity_id
_entity_poly.type
_entity_poly.pdbx_seq_one_letter_code
_entity_poly.pdbx_strand_id
1 'polypeptide(L)' 'MAYNIIELNEKLTTELRVLAKEMGIRRPDAYKKEELIYKILDE' A
#
# COMPACT_ATOMS: atom_id res chain seq x y z
N MET A 1 2.80 -13.95 1.31
CA MET A 1 4.03 -13.35 1.88
C MET A 1 3.58 -12.04 2.49
N ALA A 2 3.77 -11.85 3.80
CA ALA A 2 3.35 -10.62 4.46
C ALA A 2 4.38 -9.52 4.16
N TYR A 3 3.92 -8.35 3.72
CA TYR A 3 4.78 -7.18 3.59
C TYR A 3 5.15 -6.67 4.98
N ASN A 4 6.35 -6.13 5.14
CA ASN A 4 6.70 -5.43 6.38
C ASN A 4 6.72 -3.89 6.18
N ILE A 5 6.64 -3.16 7.28
CA ILE A 5 6.56 -1.70 7.26
C ILE A 5 7.83 -1.04 6.67
N ILE A 6 8.99 -1.67 6.76
CA ILE A 6 10.25 -1.13 6.22
C ILE A 6 10.21 -1.22 4.68
N GLU A 7 9.87 -2.39 4.15
CA GLU A 7 9.74 -2.63 2.70
C GLU A 7 8.70 -1.71 2.06
N LEU A 8 7.56 -1.49 2.72
CA LEU A 8 6.51 -0.61 2.20
C LEU A 8 6.90 0.87 2.26
N ASN A 9 7.70 1.27 3.26
CA ASN A 9 8.19 2.64 3.35
C ASN A 9 9.22 2.99 2.27
N GLU A 10 10.00 2.02 1.80
CA GLU A 10 10.97 2.24 0.71
C GLU A 10 10.30 2.37 -0.66
N LYS A 11 9.07 1.85 -0.82
CA LYS A 11 8.33 1.93 -2.08
C LYS A 11 7.84 3.34 -2.40
N LEU A 12 7.75 3.64 -3.69
CA LEU A 12 7.08 4.83 -4.19
C LEU A 12 5.57 4.74 -3.93
N THR A 13 4.93 5.89 -3.76
CA THR A 13 3.47 5.95 -3.59
C THR A 13 2.73 5.37 -4.79
N THR A 14 3.29 5.45 -5.99
CA THR A 14 2.74 4.82 -7.20
C THR A 14 2.78 3.29 -7.12
N GLU A 15 3.87 2.72 -6.62
CA GLU A 15 3.99 1.26 -6.41
C GLU A 15 3.02 0.77 -5.34
N LEU A 16 2.91 1.50 -4.22
CA LEU A 16 1.93 1.19 -3.18
C LEU A 16 0.50 1.25 -3.71
N ARG A 17 0.19 2.17 -4.62
CA ARG A 17 -1.14 2.24 -5.25
C ARG A 17 -1.42 1.04 -6.15
N VAL A 18 -0.42 0.56 -6.89
CA VAL A 18 -0.56 -0.65 -7.73
C VAL A 18 -0.81 -1.86 -6.84
N LEU A 19 0.03 -2.03 -5.82
CA LEU A 19 -0.06 -3.13 -4.86
C LEU A 19 -1.41 -3.15 -4.15
N ALA A 20 -1.88 -1.99 -3.71
CA ALA A 20 -3.20 -1.84 -3.11
C ALA A 20 -4.34 -2.21 -4.09
N LYS A 21 -4.23 -1.90 -5.39
CA LYS A 21 -5.22 -2.35 -6.40
C LYS A 21 -5.22 -3.87 -6.54
N GLU A 22 -4.04 -4.48 -6.57
CA GLU A 22 -3.88 -5.95 -6.68
C GLU A 22 -4.46 -6.67 -5.46
N MET A 23 -4.38 -6.04 -4.28
CA MET A 23 -4.99 -6.53 -3.04
C MET A 23 -6.49 -6.20 -2.91
N GLY A 24 -7.10 -5.54 -3.91
CA GLY A 24 -8.54 -5.23 -3.89
C GLY A 24 -8.93 -3.97 -3.11
N ILE A 25 -7.97 -3.21 -2.60
CA ILE A 25 -8.21 -1.93 -1.94
C ILE A 25 -8.78 -0.93 -2.96
N ARG A 26 -9.99 -0.45 -2.71
CA ARG A 26 -10.71 0.47 -3.59
C ARG A 26 -10.17 1.90 -3.49
N ARG A 27 -10.06 2.56 -4.64
CA ARG A 27 -9.59 3.95 -4.79
C ARG A 27 -8.27 4.22 -4.05
N PRO A 28 -7.20 3.43 -4.31
CA PRO A 28 -5.93 3.63 -3.61
C PRO A 28 -5.29 4.98 -3.92
N ASP A 29 -5.71 5.60 -5.01
CA ASP A 29 -5.33 6.94 -5.39
C ASP A 29 -5.84 8.05 -4.45
N ALA A 30 -6.88 7.79 -3.66
CA ALA A 30 -7.42 8.72 -2.68
C ALA A 30 -6.62 8.76 -1.36
N TYR A 31 -5.76 7.77 -1.12
CA TYR A 31 -5.02 7.63 0.13
C TYR A 31 -3.62 8.24 0.04
N LYS A 32 -3.17 8.79 1.18
CA LYS A 32 -1.76 9.17 1.38
C LYS A 32 -0.88 7.93 1.50
N LYS A 33 0.44 8.12 1.37
CA LYS A 33 1.42 7.02 1.44
C LYS A 33 1.26 6.19 2.72
N GLU A 34 1.22 6.84 3.87
CA GLU A 34 1.10 6.15 5.17
C GLU A 34 -0.20 5.35 5.27
N GLU A 35 -1.32 5.91 4.82
CA GLU A 35 -2.62 5.22 4.79
C GLU A 35 -2.60 3.98 3.88
N LEU A 36 -1.91 4.05 2.73
CA LEU A 36 -1.71 2.89 1.86
C LEU A 36 -0.87 1.82 2.56
N ILE A 37 0.21 2.20 3.24
CA ILE A 37 1.06 1.27 3.97
C ILE A 37 0.24 0.53 5.04
N TYR A 38 -0.55 1.25 5.84
CA TYR A 38 -1.40 0.62 6.85
C TYR A 38 -2.47 -0.30 6.23
N LYS A 39 -3.11 0.10 5.15
CA LYS A 39 -4.12 -0.73 4.48
C LYS A 39 -3.55 -1.99 3.84
N ILE A 40 -2.32 -1.91 3.33
CA ILE A 40 -1.60 -3.06 2.75
C ILE A 40 -1.11 -4.02 3.85
N LEU A 41 -0.82 -3.51 5.05
CA LEU A 41 -0.40 -4.34 6.19
C LEU A 41 -1.57 -5.05 6.88
N ASP A 42 -2.78 -4.51 6.79
CA ASP A 42 -4.01 -5.05 7.42
C ASP A 42 -4.63 -6.21 6.63
N GLU A 43 -4.32 -6.32 5.34
CA GLU A 43 -4.78 -7.37 4.41
C GLU A 43 -3.78 -8.54 4.30
#